data_AF-A0A969NJ90-F1
#
_entry.id   AF-A0A969NJ90-F1
#
_cell.length_a   1.000
_cell.length_b   1.000
_cell.length_c   1.000
_cell.angle_alpha   90.00
_cell.angle_beta   90.00
_cell.angle_gamma   90.00
#
_symmetry.space_group_name_H-M   'P 1'
#
loop_
_entity.id
_entity.type
_entity.pdbx_description
1 polymer ?
#
loop_
_entity_poly.entity_id
_entity_poly.type
_entity_poly.pdbx_seq_one_letter_code
_entity_poly.pdbx_strand_id
1 'polypeptide(L)'
;MLAECFQNIIRHGEKLFQSQTNEVDFGFFLTRHINDTYFITSANLVKTEKVANLKSQLNKINSLDKESLKALYLDMLENKSFSEKGGAGLGLIEIARKSGQKIEYVVDEYQEDYSIFYNQIMLKDEKQVAEHSGYRIVEAMELHRKMMTEEIIMVQKGDFSKKLYQSGF
;
A
#
# COMPACT_ATOMS: atom_id res chain seq x y z
N MET A 1 -0.26 -5.53 -8.86
CA MET A 1 0.17 -5.33 -7.46
C MET A 1 0.81 -3.97 -7.27
N LEU A 2 1.96 -3.66 -7.87
CA LEU A 2 2.52 -2.29 -7.84
C LEU A 2 1.52 -1.27 -8.39
N ALA A 3 0.93 -1.53 -9.56
CA ALA A 3 -0.12 -0.68 -10.12
C ALA A 3 -1.32 -0.47 -9.18
N GLU A 4 -1.70 -1.48 -8.39
CA GLU A 4 -2.80 -1.39 -7.43
C GLU A 4 -2.43 -0.54 -6.21
N CYS A 5 -1.18 -0.66 -5.73
CA CYS A 5 -0.68 0.22 -4.67
C CYS A 5 -0.63 1.69 -5.14
N PHE A 6 -0.23 1.92 -6.39
CA PHE A 6 -0.29 3.25 -6.99
C PHE A 6 -1.73 3.74 -7.19
N GLN A 7 -2.66 2.87 -7.59
CA GLN A 7 -4.08 3.22 -7.68
C GLN A 7 -4.66 3.57 -6.31
N ASN A 8 -4.26 2.89 -5.23
CA ASN A 8 -4.65 3.26 -3.87
C ASN A 8 -4.24 4.70 -3.53
N ILE A 9 -3.00 5.09 -3.87
CA ILE A 9 -2.49 6.44 -3.63
C ILE A 9 -3.23 7.46 -4.51
N ILE A 10 -3.33 7.21 -5.82
CA ILE A 10 -3.84 8.16 -6.81
C ILE A 10 -5.36 8.34 -6.73
N ARG A 11 -6.12 7.27 -6.46
CA ARG A 11 -7.60 7.27 -6.55
C ARG A 11 -8.30 7.35 -5.21
N HIS A 12 -7.63 6.95 -4.12
CA HIS A 12 -8.24 6.86 -2.81
C HIS A 12 -7.60 7.79 -1.76
N GLY A 13 -6.54 8.53 -2.10
CA GLY A 13 -6.03 9.61 -1.27
C GLY A 13 -7.00 10.79 -1.23
N GLU A 14 -7.44 11.15 -0.03
CA GLU A 14 -8.09 12.43 0.20
C GLU A 14 -7.05 13.55 0.10
N LYS A 15 -7.42 14.67 -0.52
CA LYS A 15 -6.56 15.84 -0.62
C LYS A 15 -6.89 16.79 0.52
N LEU A 16 -5.86 17.21 1.27
CA LEU A 16 -5.99 18.28 2.26
C LEU A 16 -5.45 19.58 1.68
N PHE A 17 -6.28 20.61 1.70
CA PHE A 17 -5.92 21.96 1.32
C PHE A 17 -5.66 22.77 2.59
N GLN A 18 -4.41 23.14 2.85
CA GLN A 18 -4.07 24.04 3.95
C GLN A 18 -4.38 25.51 3.60
N SER A 19 -4.46 25.83 2.30
CA SER A 19 -4.91 27.12 1.74
C SER A 19 -5.51 26.90 0.34
N GLN A 20 -6.05 27.94 -0.31
CA GLN A 20 -6.57 27.83 -1.69
C GLN A 20 -5.52 27.35 -2.71
N THR A 21 -4.23 27.35 -2.37
CA THR A 21 -3.12 27.03 -3.29
C THR A 21 -2.18 25.93 -2.81
N ASN A 22 -2.22 25.53 -1.53
CA ASN A 22 -1.31 24.52 -0.97
C ASN A 22 -2.07 23.23 -0.65
N GLU A 23 -1.96 22.27 -1.59
CA GLU A 23 -2.32 20.87 -1.38
C GLU A 23 -1.16 20.18 -0.65
N VAL A 24 -1.46 19.50 0.46
CA VAL A 24 -0.49 18.62 1.13
C VAL A 24 -0.74 17.20 0.62
N ASP A 25 0.23 16.64 -0.10
CA ASP A 25 0.19 15.26 -0.57
C ASP A 25 0.72 14.33 0.52
N PHE A 26 -0.16 13.45 1.00
CA PHE A 26 0.17 12.40 1.98
C PHE A 26 0.40 11.05 1.29
N GLY A 27 0.39 11.03 -0.05
CA GLY A 27 0.71 9.87 -0.85
C GLY A 27 2.14 9.41 -0.58
N PHE A 28 2.27 8.22 -0.02
CA PHE A 28 3.57 7.61 0.25
C PHE A 28 3.66 6.26 -0.44
N PHE A 29 4.80 6.01 -1.08
CA PHE A 29 5.10 4.73 -1.68
C PHE A 29 6.55 4.34 -1.39
N LEU A 30 6.73 3.15 -0.83
CA LEU A 30 8.05 2.62 -0.50
C LEU A 30 8.16 1.18 -0.99
N THR A 31 9.23 0.91 -1.72
CA THR A 31 9.72 -0.44 -1.97
C THR A 31 11.03 -0.64 -1.23
N ARG A 32 11.17 -1.78 -0.58
CA ARG A 32 12.37 -2.14 0.16
C ARG A 32 12.65 -3.62 -0.02
N HIS A 33 13.90 -3.95 -0.30
CA HIS A 33 14.36 -5.34 -0.42
C HIS A 33 15.30 -5.65 0.74
N ILE A 34 14.91 -6.60 1.59
CA ILE A 34 15.71 -7.05 2.75
C ILE A 34 15.60 -8.58 2.81
N ASN A 35 16.74 -9.26 2.90
CA ASN A 35 16.81 -10.72 3.09
C ASN A 35 15.86 -11.49 2.13
N ASP A 36 16.01 -11.25 0.83
CA ASP A 36 15.21 -11.85 -0.25
C ASP A 36 13.69 -11.65 -0.14
N THR A 37 13.29 -10.65 0.64
CA THR A 37 11.90 -10.26 0.83
C THR A 37 11.69 -8.83 0.35
N TYR A 38 10.71 -8.64 -0.54
CA TYR A 38 10.25 -7.33 -0.94
C TYR A 38 9.13 -6.87 -0.02
N PHE A 39 9.28 -5.66 0.51
CA PHE A 39 8.27 -4.93 1.27
C PHE A 39 7.77 -3.81 0.37
N ILE A 40 6.47 -3.78 0.16
CA ILE A 40 5.80 -2.70 -0.56
C ILE A 40 4.86 -2.04 0.43
N THR A 41 5.15 -0.79 0.79
CA THR A 41 4.31 0.01 1.67
C THR A 41 3.69 1.15 0.88
N SER A 42 2.40 1.38 1.08
CA SER A 42 1.72 2.58 0.62
C SER A 42 1.03 3.27 1.78
N ALA A 43 0.94 4.59 1.72
CA ALA A 43 0.11 5.37 2.63
C ALA A 43 -0.73 6.39 1.85
N ASN A 44 -1.94 6.64 2.35
CA ASN A 44 -2.82 7.68 1.85
C ASN A 44 -3.62 8.30 2.99
N LEU A 45 -3.94 9.58 2.85
CA LEU A 45 -4.88 10.25 3.74
C LEU A 45 -6.30 9.73 3.46
N VAL A 46 -7.03 9.47 4.53
CA VAL A 46 -8.44 9.04 4.51
C VAL A 46 -9.23 9.85 5.52
N LYS A 47 -10.53 10.02 5.29
CA LYS A 47 -11.41 10.55 6.32
C LYS A 47 -11.56 9.56 7.47
N THR A 48 -11.53 10.03 8.70
CA THR A 48 -11.67 9.20 9.91
C THR A 48 -12.97 8.38 9.87
N GLU A 49 -14.06 8.93 9.34
CA GLU A 49 -15.35 8.22 9.16
C GLU A 49 -15.24 6.95 8.29
N LYS A 50 -14.30 6.89 7.34
CA LYS A 50 -14.11 5.74 6.44
C LYS A 50 -13.24 4.63 7.05
N VAL A 51 -12.50 4.94 8.12
CA VAL A 51 -11.53 4.01 8.73
C VAL A 51 -12.20 2.72 9.19
N ALA A 52 -13.37 2.79 9.82
CA ALA A 52 -14.07 1.61 10.33
C ALA A 52 -14.46 0.65 9.19
N ASN A 53 -14.94 1.19 8.07
CA ASN A 53 -15.29 0.39 6.89
C ASN A 53 -14.05 -0.27 6.29
N LEU A 54 -12.96 0.48 6.13
CA LEU A 54 -11.70 -0.01 5.57
C LEU A 54 -11.09 -1.13 6.42
N LYS A 55 -11.07 -0.96 7.76
CA LYS A 55 -10.64 -2.00 8.71
C LYS A 55 -11.47 -3.27 8.56
N SER A 56 -12.79 -3.14 8.48
CA SER A 56 -13.70 -4.29 8.31
C SER A 56 -13.42 -5.05 7.00
N GLN A 57 -13.22 -4.33 5.89
CA GLN A 57 -12.86 -4.92 4.60
C GLN A 57 -11.53 -5.68 4.66
N LEU A 58 -10.48 -5.08 5.23
CA LEU A 58 -9.16 -5.71 5.36
C LEU A 58 -9.20 -6.93 6.26
N ASN A 59 -9.92 -6.86 7.38
CA ASN A 59 -10.09 -7.99 8.28
C ASN A 59 -10.80 -9.16 7.59
N LYS A 60 -11.83 -8.88 6.78
CA LYS A 60 -12.48 -9.89 5.94
C LYS A 60 -11.47 -10.49 4.96
N ILE A 61 -10.76 -9.67 4.18
CA ILE A 61 -9.78 -10.12 3.18
C ILE A 61 -8.71 -11.01 3.83
N ASN A 62 -8.12 -10.58 4.94
CA ASN A 62 -7.07 -11.30 5.67
C ASN A 62 -7.55 -12.59 6.37
N SER A 63 -8.87 -12.80 6.48
CA SER A 63 -9.45 -14.02 7.04
C SER A 63 -9.71 -15.11 6.00
N LEU A 64 -9.68 -14.75 4.70
CA LEU A 64 -10.00 -15.67 3.61
C LEU A 64 -8.76 -16.45 3.16
N ASP A 65 -8.98 -17.69 2.78
CA ASP A 65 -7.96 -18.50 2.11
C ASP A 65 -7.86 -18.16 0.60
N LYS A 66 -6.92 -18.79 -0.08
CA LYS A 66 -6.63 -18.53 -1.50
C LYS A 66 -7.82 -18.80 -2.41
N GLU A 67 -8.60 -19.84 -2.13
CA GLU A 67 -9.76 -20.21 -2.94
C GLU A 67 -10.91 -19.22 -2.74
N SER A 68 -11.16 -18.85 -1.48
CA SER A 68 -12.19 -17.88 -1.09
C SER A 68 -11.86 -16.47 -1.57
N LEU A 69 -10.58 -16.07 -1.54
CA LEU A 69 -10.11 -14.82 -2.14
C LEU A 69 -10.34 -14.79 -3.66
N LYS A 70 -10.12 -15.92 -4.34
CA LYS A 70 -10.39 -16.05 -5.78
C LYS A 70 -11.89 -15.96 -6.06
N ALA A 71 -12.72 -16.66 -5.29
CA ALA A 71 -14.17 -16.60 -5.43
C ALA A 71 -14.70 -15.18 -5.21
N LEU A 72 -14.27 -14.52 -4.13
CA LEU A 72 -14.64 -13.13 -3.84
C LEU A 72 -14.21 -12.16 -4.95
N TYR A 73 -13.00 -12.35 -5.50
CA TYR A 73 -12.51 -11.53 -6.62
C TYR A 73 -13.39 -11.68 -7.86
N LEU A 74 -13.78 -12.92 -8.23
CA LEU A 74 -14.63 -13.18 -9.38
C LEU A 74 -16.05 -12.63 -9.17
N ASP A 75 -16.62 -12.85 -7.98
CA ASP A 75 -17.93 -12.32 -7.59
C ASP A 75 -17.97 -10.79 -7.73
N MET A 76 -16.92 -10.09 -7.29
CA MET A 76 -16.86 -8.63 -7.41
C MET A 76 -16.71 -8.14 -8.86
N LEU A 77 -16.07 -8.91 -9.74
CA LEU A 77 -15.99 -8.58 -11.16
C LEU A 77 -17.35 -8.71 -11.84
N GLU A 78 -18.14 -9.71 -11.45
CA GLU A 78 -19.46 -9.99 -12.03
C GLU A 78 -20.55 -9.06 -11.49
N ASN A 79 -20.58 -8.84 -10.17
CA ASN A 79 -21.70 -8.15 -9.51
C ASN A 79 -21.51 -6.63 -9.33
N LYS A 80 -20.35 -6.07 -9.73
CA LYS A 80 -20.00 -4.62 -9.63
C LYS A 80 -20.29 -3.99 -8.25
N SER A 81 -20.37 -4.80 -7.20
CA SER A 81 -20.95 -4.40 -5.92
C SER A 81 -19.88 -3.92 -4.93
N PHE A 82 -19.31 -2.73 -5.21
CA PHE A 82 -18.79 -1.80 -4.19
C PHE A 82 -18.78 -0.33 -4.71
N SER A 83 -19.86 0.38 -4.34
CA SER A 83 -20.17 1.83 -4.27
C SER A 83 -19.93 2.82 -5.44
N GLU A 84 -20.74 3.89 -5.41
CA GLU A 84 -20.92 5.01 -6.35
C GLU A 84 -19.65 5.78 -6.76
N LYS A 85 -18.47 5.44 -6.19
CA LYS A 85 -17.17 6.03 -6.54
C LYS A 85 -16.14 5.02 -7.08
N GLY A 86 -16.60 3.88 -7.59
CA GLY A 86 -15.83 3.03 -8.50
C GLY A 86 -14.64 2.29 -7.88
N GLY A 87 -14.88 1.07 -7.37
CA GLY A 87 -13.85 0.04 -7.29
C GLY A 87 -13.02 -0.03 -6.00
N ALA A 88 -13.37 0.74 -4.96
CA ALA A 88 -12.70 0.66 -3.66
C ALA A 88 -12.86 -0.76 -3.05
N GLY A 89 -11.77 -1.52 -3.01
CA GLY A 89 -11.73 -2.88 -2.44
C GLY A 89 -11.24 -3.97 -3.41
N LEU A 90 -11.47 -3.81 -4.72
CA LEU A 90 -10.98 -4.75 -5.73
C LEU A 90 -9.45 -4.87 -5.72
N GLY A 91 -8.76 -3.74 -5.66
CA GLY A 91 -7.30 -3.70 -5.59
C GLY A 91 -6.74 -4.40 -4.35
N LEU A 92 -7.38 -4.26 -3.19
CA LEU A 92 -6.97 -4.92 -1.95
C LEU A 92 -7.13 -6.45 -2.05
N ILE A 93 -8.24 -6.93 -2.61
CA ILE A 93 -8.46 -8.36 -2.84
C ILE A 93 -7.43 -8.90 -3.84
N GLU A 94 -7.17 -8.17 -4.93
CA GLU A 94 -6.17 -8.56 -5.91
C GLU A 94 -4.77 -8.64 -5.29
N ILE A 95 -4.40 -7.67 -4.45
CA ILE A 95 -3.15 -7.63 -3.70
C ILE A 95 -3.02 -8.88 -2.82
N ALA A 96 -4.03 -9.18 -1.98
CA ALA A 96 -3.99 -10.35 -1.10
C ALA A 96 -3.90 -11.66 -1.91
N ARG A 97 -4.69 -11.78 -2.98
CA ARG A 97 -4.72 -12.96 -3.85
C ARG A 97 -3.39 -13.18 -4.58
N LYS A 98 -2.75 -12.12 -5.08
CA LYS A 98 -1.50 -12.20 -5.85
C LYS A 98 -0.27 -12.36 -4.96
N SER A 99 -0.26 -11.75 -3.77
CA SER A 99 0.85 -11.90 -2.83
C SER A 99 0.82 -13.26 -2.11
N GLY A 100 -0.38 -13.84 -1.94
CA GLY A 100 -0.55 -15.04 -1.11
C GLY A 100 -0.27 -14.79 0.37
N GLN A 101 -0.15 -13.51 0.77
CA GLN A 101 0.14 -13.08 2.13
C GLN A 101 -1.00 -12.19 2.64
N LYS A 102 -1.09 -12.07 3.96
CA LYS A 102 -1.98 -11.09 4.60
C LYS A 102 -1.45 -9.68 4.36
N ILE A 103 -2.37 -8.73 4.22
CA ILE A 103 -2.04 -7.31 4.13
C ILE A 103 -1.89 -6.77 5.55
N GLU A 104 -0.67 -6.34 5.90
CA GLU A 104 -0.44 -5.59 7.14
C GLU A 104 -0.95 -4.16 6.97
N TYR A 105 -1.54 -3.58 8.01
CA TYR A 105 -2.02 -2.20 7.96
C TYR A 105 -1.93 -1.50 9.31
N VAL A 106 -1.77 -0.18 9.27
CA VAL A 106 -1.80 0.71 10.44
C VAL A 106 -2.61 1.95 10.09
N VAL A 107 -3.35 2.48 11.06
CA VAL A 107 -4.04 3.76 10.93
C VAL A 107 -3.43 4.71 11.93
N ASP A 108 -2.86 5.80 11.42
CA ASP A 108 -2.27 6.88 12.21
C ASP A 108 -3.25 8.06 12.21
N GLU A 109 -3.67 8.52 13.39
CA GLU A 109 -4.60 9.65 13.49
C GLU A 109 -3.91 10.93 13.00
N TYR A 110 -4.60 11.72 12.18
CA TYR A 110 -4.05 12.95 11.62
C TYR A 110 -5.10 14.05 11.61
N GLN A 111 -5.03 14.99 12.56
CA GLN A 111 -6.07 16.00 12.78
C GLN A 111 -7.45 15.37 13.11
N GLU A 112 -8.49 16.18 13.26
CA GLU A 112 -9.79 15.74 13.77
C GLU A 112 -10.54 14.81 12.79
N ASP A 113 -10.63 15.21 11.52
CA ASP A 113 -11.45 14.52 10.52
C ASP A 113 -10.67 13.55 9.63
N TYR A 114 -9.36 13.44 9.82
CA TYR A 114 -8.48 12.69 8.94
C TYR A 114 -7.62 11.67 9.68
N SER A 115 -7.18 10.67 8.93
CA SER A 115 -6.22 9.67 9.35
C SER A 115 -5.33 9.32 8.18
N ILE A 116 -4.12 8.85 8.44
CA ILE A 116 -3.24 8.27 7.43
C ILE A 116 -3.38 6.75 7.53
N PHE A 117 -3.85 6.15 6.44
CA PHE A 117 -3.93 4.70 6.30
C PHE A 117 -2.64 4.20 5.65
N TYR A 118 -1.93 3.32 6.35
CA TYR A 118 -0.76 2.60 5.84
C TYR A 118 -1.12 1.15 5.57
N ASN A 119 -0.69 0.60 4.45
CA ASN A 119 -0.70 -0.83 4.18
C ASN A 119 0.67 -1.32 3.71
N GLN A 120 1.06 -2.50 4.16
CA GLN A 120 2.31 -3.16 3.80
C GLN A 120 2.03 -4.57 3.28
N ILE A 121 2.69 -4.90 2.17
CA ILE A 121 2.65 -6.22 1.55
C ILE A 121 4.06 -6.78 1.57
N MET A 122 4.16 -8.06 1.94
CA MET A 122 5.39 -8.82 1.93
C MET A 122 5.36 -9.80 0.76
N LEU A 123 6.41 -9.78 -0.08
CA LEU A 123 6.60 -10.74 -1.16
C LEU A 123 7.90 -11.49 -0.90
N LYS A 124 7.76 -12.79 -0.62
CA LYS A 124 8.87 -13.73 -0.42
C LYS A 124 9.04 -14.57 -1.67
N ASP A 125 10.27 -14.91 -1.99
CA ASP A 125 10.54 -15.99 -2.95
C ASP A 125 10.20 -17.35 -2.29
N GLU A 126 9.41 -18.19 -2.94
CA GLU A 126 8.82 -19.43 -2.37
C GLU A 126 9.88 -20.47 -1.95
N LYS A 127 11.14 -20.28 -2.34
CA LYS A 127 12.23 -21.24 -2.15
C LYS A 127 13.00 -21.12 -0.82
N GLN A 128 12.69 -20.14 0.04
CA GLN A 128 13.51 -19.89 1.23
C GLN A 128 12.69 -19.79 2.52
N VAL A 129 13.14 -20.52 3.55
CA VAL A 129 12.68 -20.37 4.93
C VAL A 129 13.32 -19.10 5.49
N ALA A 130 12.65 -17.97 5.32
CA ALA A 130 13.17 -16.70 5.81
C ALA A 130 13.03 -16.60 7.33
N GLU A 131 14.16 -16.39 8.02
CA GLU A 131 14.20 -15.71 9.32
C GLU A 131 13.40 -14.39 9.21
N HIS A 132 12.74 -13.97 10.29
CA HIS A 132 12.01 -12.70 10.30
C HIS A 132 12.97 -11.58 9.87
N SER A 133 12.70 -10.93 8.73
CA SER A 133 13.50 -9.81 8.19
C SER A 133 13.61 -8.62 9.15
N GLY A 134 12.84 -8.62 10.25
CA GLY A 134 12.81 -7.58 11.28
C GLY A 134 12.11 -6.29 10.82
N TYR A 135 11.94 -6.08 9.52
CA TYR A 135 11.34 -4.87 8.96
C TYR A 135 9.82 -4.85 9.16
N ARG A 136 9.34 -3.90 9.94
CA ARG A 136 7.91 -3.68 10.20
C ARG A 136 7.42 -2.41 9.51
N ILE A 137 6.11 -2.31 9.38
CA ILE A 137 5.43 -1.14 8.81
C ILE A 137 5.74 0.16 9.55
N VAL A 138 6.10 0.08 10.83
CA VAL A 138 6.46 1.26 11.66
C VAL A 138 7.72 1.94 11.11
N GLU A 139 8.72 1.18 10.64
CA GLU A 139 9.91 1.76 10.02
C GLU A 139 9.58 2.54 8.73
N ALA A 140 8.57 2.11 7.99
CA ALA A 140 8.08 2.83 6.81
C ALA A 140 7.36 4.13 7.22
N MET A 141 6.58 4.09 8.30
CA MET A 141 5.89 5.26 8.85
C MET A 141 6.87 6.32 9.36
N GLU A 142 7.94 5.90 10.05
CA GLU A 142 9.00 6.81 10.52
C GLU A 142 9.71 7.49 9.36
N LEU A 143 10.01 6.75 8.29
CA LEU A 143 10.60 7.32 7.08
C LEU A 143 9.64 8.32 6.41
N HIS A 144 8.36 7.99 6.29
CA HIS A 144 7.35 8.87 5.72
C HIS A 144 7.24 10.18 6.52
N ARG A 145 7.14 10.12 7.85
CA ARG A 145 7.08 11.31 8.72
C ARG A 145 8.32 12.19 8.57
N LYS A 146 9.51 11.58 8.48
CA LYS A 146 10.75 12.32 8.23
C LYS A 146 10.73 12.99 6.86
N MET A 147 10.29 12.29 5.81
CA MET A 147 10.17 12.87 4.47
C MET A 147 9.21 14.07 4.44
N MET A 148 8.07 13.98 5.13
CA MET A 148 7.12 15.10 5.24
C MET A 148 7.71 16.29 5.99
N THR A 149 8.44 16.06 7.09
CA THR A 149 9.01 17.12 7.93
C THR A 149 10.15 17.85 7.22
N GLU A 150 10.94 17.12 6.43
CA GLU A 150 12.13 17.63 5.73
C GLU A 150 11.82 18.01 4.27
N GLU A 151 10.53 18.03 3.88
CA GLU A 151 10.06 18.34 2.52
C GLU A 151 10.75 17.48 1.42
N ILE A 152 11.05 16.22 1.74
CA ILE A 152 11.71 15.26 0.84
C ILE A 152 10.66 14.55 -0.02
N ILE A 153 10.74 14.74 -1.33
CA ILE A 153 9.81 14.11 -2.28
C ILE A 153 10.25 12.68 -2.64
N MET A 154 11.56 12.42 -2.76
CA MET A 154 12.08 11.15 -3.23
C MET A 154 13.38 10.75 -2.53
N VAL A 155 13.44 9.49 -2.10
CA VAL A 155 14.65 8.86 -1.57
C VAL A 155 14.92 7.60 -2.38
N GLN A 156 16.15 7.47 -2.89
CA GLN A 156 16.59 6.26 -3.56
C GLN A 156 17.95 5.84 -3.01
N LYS A 157 18.06 4.55 -2.65
CA LYS A 157 19.31 3.92 -2.23
C LYS A 157 19.48 2.61 -3.00
N GLY A 158 20.55 2.48 -3.78
CA GLY A 158 20.89 1.27 -4.53
C GLY A 158 22.06 1.49 -5.47
N ASP A 159 22.59 0.40 -6.01
CA ASP A 159 23.72 0.44 -6.95
C ASP A 159 23.25 0.79 -8.36
N PHE A 160 23.57 2.00 -8.81
CA PHE A 160 23.47 2.36 -10.21
C PHE A 160 24.69 1.83 -10.98
N SER A 161 24.65 0.58 -11.45
CA SER A 161 25.69 0.08 -12.36
C SER A 161 25.26 0.30 -13.83
N LYS A 162 26.09 1.04 -14.59
CA LYS A 162 25.92 1.33 -16.03
C LYS A 162 25.97 0.09 -16.96
N LYS A 163 26.11 -1.13 -16.42
CA LYS A 163 26.41 -2.35 -17.21
C LYS A 163 25.25 -2.92 -18.04
N LEU A 164 24.07 -2.30 -18.05
CA LEU A 164 22.92 -2.74 -18.85
C LEU A 164 22.75 -2.01 -20.20
N TYR A 165 23.59 -1.03 -20.54
CA TYR A 165 23.48 -0.24 -21.78
C TYR A 165 24.48 -0.59 -22.89
N GLN A 166 25.29 -1.64 -22.74
CA GLN A 166 26.36 -1.97 -23.71
C GLN A 166 26.33 -3.39 -24.29
N SER A 167 25.17 -4.05 -24.35
CA SER A 167 25.04 -5.32 -25.10
C SER A 167 23.86 -5.27 -26.07
N GLY A 168 23.94 -4.34 -27.03
CA GLY A 168 22.92 -4.17 -28.05
C GLY A 168 23.35 -3.25 -29.19
N PHE A 169 24.51 -3.55 -29.80
CA PHE A 169 24.80 -3.34 -31.22
C PHE A 169 25.71 -4.47 -31.69
#